data_AF-L8WDH1-F1
#
_entry.id   AF-L8WDH1-F1
#
_cell.length_a   1.000
_cell.length_b   1.000
_cell.length_c   1.000
_cell.angle_alpha   90.00
_cell.angle_beta   90.00
_cell.angle_gamma   90.00
#
_symmetry.space_group_name_H-M   'P 1'
#
loop_
_entity.id
_entity.type
_entity.pdbx_description
1 polymer ?
#
loop_
_entity_poly.entity_id
_entity_poly.type
_entity_poly.pdbx_seq_one_letter_code
_entity_poly.pdbx_strand_id
1 'polypeptide(L)'
;MGGSKKAPFVLGSGEHIFGISGRHDNSRITQLTFITNRGRTSDVFGVGQSTGESQSFSVSSPEDHEGNRMRLQYICGKCDTFLNGVVFAWTPL
;
A
#
# COMPACT_ATOMS: atom_id res chain seq x y z
N MET A 1 -9.69 -8.55 -17.84
CA MET A 1 -10.22 -7.37 -17.14
C MET A 1 -9.04 -6.45 -16.84
N GLY A 2 -8.98 -5.30 -17.49
CA GLY A 2 -7.87 -4.33 -17.34
C GLY A 2 -8.26 -3.22 -16.38
N GLY A 3 -7.42 -2.94 -15.39
CA GLY A 3 -7.56 -1.74 -14.57
C GLY A 3 -7.32 -0.50 -15.43
N SER A 4 -8.15 0.52 -15.29
CA SER A 4 -7.88 1.83 -15.89
C SER A 4 -6.54 2.35 -15.39
N LYS A 5 -5.70 2.88 -16.29
CA LYS A 5 -4.42 3.50 -15.92
C LYS A 5 -4.72 4.71 -15.04
N LYS A 6 -4.59 4.55 -13.72
CA LYS A 6 -4.58 5.67 -12.79
C LYS A 6 -3.30 6.48 -12.98
N ALA A 7 -3.38 7.78 -12.72
CA ALA A 7 -2.21 8.64 -12.71
C ALA A 7 -1.17 8.11 -11.70
N PRO A 8 0.13 8.24 -11.98
CA PRO A 8 1.15 7.84 -11.02
C PRO A 8 1.07 8.68 -9.75
N PHE A 9 1.22 8.04 -8.59
CA PHE A 9 1.39 8.74 -7.33
C PHE A 9 2.86 9.11 -7.15
N VAL A 10 3.22 10.35 -7.46
CA VAL A 10 4.60 10.85 -7.41
C VAL A 10 4.87 11.50 -6.05
N LEU A 11 5.95 11.07 -5.40
CA LEU A 11 6.43 11.63 -4.14
C LEU A 11 7.27 12.89 -4.39
N GLY A 12 7.05 13.92 -3.59
CA GLY A 12 7.89 15.12 -3.61
C GLY A 12 9.24 14.91 -2.92
N SER A 13 10.14 15.88 -3.07
CA SER A 13 11.44 15.86 -2.37
C SER A 13 11.25 15.75 -0.86
N GLY A 14 11.90 14.77 -0.22
CA GLY A 14 11.81 14.50 1.22
C GLY A 14 10.51 13.82 1.68
N GLU A 15 9.63 13.47 0.76
CA GLU A 15 8.40 12.73 1.06
C GLU A 15 8.61 11.23 0.90
N HIS A 16 8.11 10.47 1.86
CA HIS A 16 8.15 9.02 1.84
C HIS A 16 6.84 8.43 2.36
N ILE A 17 6.58 7.19 1.95
CA ILE A 17 5.43 6.42 2.41
C ILE A 17 5.81 5.76 3.74
N PHE A 18 4.98 5.95 4.76
CA PHE A 18 5.11 5.23 6.04
C PHE A 18 3.89 4.35 6.30
N GLY A 19 2.75 4.61 5.66
CA GLY A 19 1.49 3.93 5.94
C GLY A 19 0.83 3.41 4.68
N ILE A 20 0.14 2.28 4.80
CA ILE A 20 -0.59 1.64 3.72
C ILE A 20 -1.93 1.16 4.27
N SER A 21 -3.00 1.43 3.55
CA SER A 21 -4.30 0.83 3.80
C SER A 21 -4.83 0.16 2.55
N GLY A 22 -5.80 -0.71 2.70
CA GLY A 22 -6.35 -1.43 1.56
C GLY A 22 -7.50 -2.33 1.91
N ARG A 23 -7.91 -3.10 0.91
CA ARG A 23 -8.90 -4.15 1.04
C ARG A 23 -8.40 -5.43 0.39
N HIS A 24 -8.79 -6.55 0.96
CA HIS A 24 -8.58 -7.86 0.37
C HIS A 24 -9.85 -8.70 0.51
N ASP A 25 -9.92 -9.74 -0.31
CA ASP A 25 -10.85 -10.84 -0.13
C ASP A 25 -10.08 -12.11 0.25
N ASN A 26 -10.73 -13.27 0.21
CA ASN A 26 -10.12 -14.56 0.57
C ASN A 26 -9.00 -15.02 -0.37
N SER A 27 -8.79 -14.33 -1.50
CA SER A 27 -7.90 -14.77 -2.59
C SER A 27 -6.91 -13.71 -3.07
N ARG A 28 -7.20 -12.41 -2.84
CA ARG A 28 -6.43 -11.31 -3.41
C ARG A 28 -6.61 -9.99 -2.68
N ILE A 29 -5.62 -9.12 -2.83
CA ILE A 29 -5.72 -7.69 -2.56
C ILE A 29 -6.55 -7.05 -3.69
N THR A 30 -7.60 -6.32 -3.30
CA THR A 30 -8.52 -5.67 -4.23
C THR A 30 -8.35 -4.15 -4.27
N GLN A 31 -7.79 -3.56 -3.21
CA GLN A 31 -7.46 -2.13 -3.14
C GLN A 31 -6.20 -1.86 -2.33
N LEU A 32 -5.47 -0.80 -2.71
CA LEU A 32 -4.35 -0.23 -1.97
C LEU A 32 -4.39 1.29 -1.98
N THR A 33 -3.97 1.89 -0.88
CA THR A 33 -3.84 3.32 -0.68
C THR A 33 -2.56 3.60 0.11
N PHE A 34 -1.74 4.54 -0.35
CA PHE A 34 -0.46 4.89 0.26
C PHE A 34 -0.57 6.21 1.04
N ILE A 35 0.02 6.25 2.23
CA ILE A 35 0.01 7.39 3.16
C ILE A 35 1.44 7.84 3.40
N THR A 36 1.65 9.14 3.24
CA THR A 36 2.98 9.76 3.30
C THR A 36 3.22 10.51 4.60
N ASN A 37 4.48 10.71 4.95
CA ASN A 37 4.90 11.50 6.11
C ASN A 37 4.47 12.98 6.05
N ARG A 38 4.02 13.46 4.88
CA ARG A 38 3.48 14.82 4.70
C ARG A 38 1.95 14.89 4.81
N GLY A 39 1.31 13.82 5.26
CA GLY A 39 -0.14 13.74 5.39
C GLY A 39 -0.87 13.61 4.06
N ARG A 40 -0.17 13.45 2.93
CA ARG A 40 -0.80 13.13 1.64
C ARG A 40 -1.13 11.65 1.58
N THR A 41 -2.27 11.37 0.96
CA THR A 41 -2.74 10.02 0.66
C THR A 41 -2.90 9.88 -0.84
N SER A 42 -2.50 8.75 -1.41
CA SER A 42 -2.72 8.47 -2.83
C SER A 42 -4.20 8.28 -3.14
N ASP A 43 -4.55 8.31 -4.42
CA ASP A 43 -5.82 7.70 -4.85
C ASP A 43 -5.86 6.23 -4.47
N VAL A 44 -7.07 5.68 -4.34
CA VAL A 44 -7.27 4.23 -4.14
C VAL A 44 -6.90 3.49 -5.42
N PHE A 45 -5.86 2.67 -5.40
CA PHE A 45 -5.56 1.76 -6.50
C PHE A 45 -6.45 0.53 -6.41
N GLY A 46 -7.07 0.13 -7.51
CA GLY A 46 -8.05 -0.98 -7.56
C GLY A 46 -9.51 -0.53 -7.39
N VAL A 47 -10.43 -1.42 -7.78
CA VAL A 47 -11.88 -1.14 -7.83
C VAL A 47 -12.66 -1.79 -6.68
N GLY A 48 -12.00 -2.57 -5.82
CA GLY A 48 -12.66 -3.21 -4.67
C GLY A 48 -13.64 -4.33 -5.03
N GLN A 49 -13.67 -4.77 -6.30
CA GLN A 49 -14.49 -5.91 -6.71
C GLN A 49 -14.00 -7.18 -6.01
N SER A 50 -14.87 -7.75 -5.17
CA SER A 50 -14.61 -8.96 -4.41
C SER A 50 -15.50 -10.09 -4.93
N THR A 51 -14.97 -11.32 -4.93
CA THR A 51 -15.76 -12.54 -5.17
C THR A 51 -16.16 -13.24 -3.87
N GLY A 52 -15.87 -12.64 -2.72
CA GLY A 52 -16.20 -13.16 -1.39
C GLY A 52 -16.28 -12.05 -0.34
N GLU A 53 -16.09 -12.40 0.93
CA GLU A 53 -16.03 -11.40 2.00
C GLU A 53 -14.83 -10.47 1.81
N SER A 54 -15.08 -9.16 1.89
CA SER A 54 -14.03 -8.15 1.74
C SER A 54 -13.69 -7.54 3.08
N GLN A 55 -12.43 -7.63 3.48
CA GLN A 55 -11.89 -7.09 4.71
C GLN A 55 -10.97 -5.90 4.42
N SER A 56 -10.97 -4.90 5.31
CA SER A 56 -10.04 -3.78 5.26
C SER A 56 -8.83 -4.03 6.14
N PHE A 57 -7.67 -3.54 5.71
CA PHE A 57 -6.46 -3.52 6.52
C PHE A 57 -5.84 -2.12 6.51
N SER A 58 -5.08 -1.83 7.56
CA SER A 58 -4.25 -0.63 7.68
C SER A 58 -2.99 -1.00 8.43
N VAL A 59 -1.84 -0.67 7.86
CA VAL A 59 -0.52 -0.94 8.43
C VAL A 59 0.31 0.33 8.37
N SER A 60 0.98 0.64 9.47
CA SER A 60 2.00 1.69 9.52
C SER A 60 3.36 1.05 9.71
N SER A 61 4.39 1.73 9.21
CA SER A 61 5.77 1.37 9.45
C SER A 61 6.05 1.29 10.94
N PRO A 62 6.99 0.44 11.36
CA PRO A 62 7.55 0.54 12.70
C PRO A 62 8.28 1.89 12.87
N GLU A 63 8.63 2.18 14.12
CA GLU A 63 9.51 3.28 14.49
C GLU A 63 10.95 2.77 14.65
N ASP A 64 11.94 3.61 14.35
CA ASP A 64 13.34 3.34 14.64
C ASP A 64 13.69 3.61 16.12
N HIS A 65 14.97 3.50 16.47
CA HIS A 65 15.44 3.71 17.85
C HIS A 65 15.24 5.14 18.37
N GLU A 66 15.01 6.10 17.49
CA GLU A 66 14.77 7.51 17.83
C GLU A 66 13.26 7.84 17.86
N GLY A 67 12.39 6.85 17.58
CA GLY A 67 10.94 7.03 17.51
C GLY A 67 10.47 7.57 16.15
N ASN A 68 11.33 7.62 15.13
CA ASN A 68 10.93 8.10 13.81
C ASN A 68 10.30 6.97 12.99
N ARG A 69 9.22 7.29 12.27
CA ARG A 69 8.59 6.32 11.36
C ARG A 69 9.51 5.96 10.20
N MET A 70 9.69 4.66 9.98
CA MET A 70 10.48 4.14 8.86
C MET A 70 9.82 4.39 7.49
N ARG A 71 10.63 4.46 6.43
CA ARG A 71 10.14 4.56 5.05
C ARG A 71 9.88 3.19 4.44
N LEU A 72 8.89 3.12 3.55
CA LEU A 72 8.71 1.98 2.65
C LEU A 72 9.88 1.93 1.66
N GLN A 73 10.67 0.85 1.70
CA GLN A 73 11.82 0.65 0.79
C GLN A 73 11.43 -0.12 -0.47
N TYR A 74 10.73 -1.24 -0.30
CA TYR A 74 10.23 -2.05 -1.40
C TYR A 74 8.95 -2.81 -1.01
N ILE A 75 8.20 -3.18 -2.04
CA ILE A 75 7.04 -4.07 -1.94
C ILE A 75 7.41 -5.33 -2.71
N CYS A 76 7.26 -6.48 -2.08
CA CYS A 76 7.36 -7.77 -2.76
C CYS A 76 6.12 -8.60 -2.46
N GLY A 77 5.90 -9.67 -3.22
CA GLY A 77 4.67 -10.43 -3.05
C GLY A 77 4.46 -11.50 -4.10
N LYS A 78 3.28 -12.12 -4.01
CA LYS A 78 2.81 -13.13 -4.96
C LYS A 78 1.72 -12.51 -5.83
N CYS A 79 1.87 -12.66 -7.13
CA CYS A 79 0.83 -12.29 -8.09
C CYS A 79 0.66 -13.38 -9.15
N ASP A 80 -0.57 -13.50 -9.62
CA ASP A 80 -0.95 -14.21 -10.83
C ASP A 80 -1.69 -13.24 -11.78
N THR A 81 -2.96 -13.49 -12.08
CA THR A 81 -3.86 -12.50 -12.68
C THR A 81 -4.14 -11.34 -11.72
N PHE A 82 -4.08 -11.57 -10.40
CA PHE A 82 -4.29 -10.58 -9.36
C PHE A 82 -3.12 -10.53 -8.39
N LEU A 83 -3.12 -9.53 -7.52
CA LEU A 83 -2.18 -9.43 -6.41
C LEU A 83 -2.67 -10.31 -5.25
N ASN A 84 -2.11 -11.51 -5.09
CA ASN A 84 -2.61 -12.48 -4.10
C ASN A 84 -2.06 -12.22 -2.69
N GLY A 85 -0.85 -11.69 -2.59
CA GLY A 85 -0.21 -11.39 -1.31
C GLY A 85 0.89 -10.34 -1.45
N VAL A 86 1.04 -9.51 -0.43
CA VAL A 86 2.01 -8.41 -0.37
C VAL A 86 2.77 -8.42 0.94
N VAL A 87 4.05 -8.07 0.86
CA VAL A 87 4.93 -7.79 1.98
C VAL A 87 5.49 -6.39 1.78
N PHE A 88 5.43 -5.59 2.84
CA PHE A 88 5.96 -4.23 2.87
C PHE A 88 7.26 -4.23 3.68
N ALA A 89 8.37 -3.88 3.02
CA ALA A 89 9.66 -3.80 3.67
C ALA A 89 9.98 -2.35 4.06
N TRP A 90 10.28 -2.15 5.34
CA TRP A 90 10.53 -0.85 5.93
C TRP A 90 12.02 -0.67 6.23
N THR A 91 12.52 0.56 6.14
CA THR A 91 13.88 0.92 6.53
C THR A 91 13.90 2.26 7.24
N PRO A 92 14.83 2.49 8.19
CA PRO A 92 15.11 3.82 8.70
C PRO A 92 15.41 4.82 7.58
N LEU A 93 15.18 6.11 7.86
CA LEU A 93 15.49 7.20 6.93
C LEU A 93 17.00 7.37 6.73
#